data_AF-A0A2M7SEJ5-F1
#
_entry.id   AF-A0A2M7SEJ5-F1
#
_cell.length_a   1.000
_cell.length_b   1.000
_cell.length_c   1.000
_cell.angle_alpha   90.00
_cell.angle_beta   90.00
_cell.angle_gamma   90.00
#
_symmetry.space_group_name_H-M   'P 1'
#
loop_
_entity.id
_entity.type
_entity.pdbx_description
1 polymer ?
#
loop_
_entity_poly.entity_id
_entity_poly.type
_entity_poly.pdbx_seq_one_letter_code
_entity_poly.pdbx_strand_id
1 'polypeptide(L)'
;PGREQIKAAKEAGADFVEIHTGIYAERSLEGKTVGAELARIKRAVKFAVSIGLKVNAGHGLTYRNTKKIAAIPGITEMSIGHSVISRAALAGLGTAVKEMKKLTAYQRVPPSKRWRAGAVSACPAPIYHRGEARPVLTGRQRVIAKWK
;
A
#
# COMPACT_ATOMS: atom_id res chain seq x y z
N PRO A 1 -12.96 -6.60 -8.88
CA PRO A 1 -11.94 -5.92 -9.69
C PRO A 1 -11.32 -6.83 -10.77
N GLY A 2 -11.64 -6.55 -12.04
CA GLY A 2 -11.11 -7.26 -13.21
C GLY A 2 -9.86 -6.59 -13.78
N ARG A 3 -8.94 -7.37 -14.35
CA ARG A 3 -7.70 -6.84 -14.97
C ARG A 3 -7.99 -6.01 -16.21
N GLU A 4 -8.98 -6.42 -17.01
CA GLU A 4 -9.39 -5.72 -18.23
C GLU A 4 -9.91 -4.31 -17.92
N GLN A 5 -10.73 -4.17 -16.89
CA GLN A 5 -11.22 -2.86 -16.43
C GLN A 5 -10.08 -1.93 -15.99
N ILE A 6 -9.06 -2.48 -15.33
CA ILE A 6 -7.89 -1.71 -14.90
C ILE A 6 -7.05 -1.26 -16.10
N LYS A 7 -6.91 -2.11 -17.13
CA LYS A 7 -6.24 -1.73 -18.38
C LYS A 7 -7.01 -0.64 -19.12
N ALA A 8 -8.31 -0.82 -19.28
CA ALA A 8 -9.18 0.15 -19.93
C ALA A 8 -9.10 1.52 -19.22
N ALA A 9 -9.05 1.55 -17.89
CA ALA A 9 -8.85 2.80 -17.15
C ALA A 9 -7.51 3.47 -17.46
N LYS A 10 -6.42 2.69 -17.62
CA LYS A 10 -5.11 3.23 -18.00
C LYS A 10 -5.12 3.75 -19.44
N GLU A 11 -5.73 3.02 -20.36
CA GLU A 11 -5.87 3.40 -21.77
C GLU A 11 -6.72 4.66 -21.94
N ALA A 12 -7.73 4.84 -21.08
CA ALA A 12 -8.52 6.06 -21.00
C ALA A 12 -7.75 7.27 -20.40
N GLY A 13 -6.49 7.09 -20.00
CA GLY A 13 -5.66 8.16 -19.46
C GLY A 13 -5.88 8.47 -17.97
N ALA A 14 -6.52 7.58 -17.21
CA ALA A 14 -6.72 7.82 -15.78
C ALA A 14 -5.40 7.76 -15.00
N ASP A 15 -5.24 8.63 -14.01
CA ASP A 15 -4.13 8.59 -13.05
C ASP A 15 -4.42 7.66 -11.86
N PHE A 16 -5.71 7.52 -11.52
CA PHE A 16 -6.19 6.78 -10.36
C PHE A 16 -7.26 5.77 -10.75
N VAL A 17 -7.29 4.66 -10.02
CA VAL A 17 -8.41 3.71 -10.04
C VAL A 17 -8.86 3.40 -8.62
N GLU A 18 -10.17 3.35 -8.40
CA GLU A 18 -10.73 2.89 -7.12
C GLU A 18 -11.15 1.42 -7.23
N ILE A 19 -10.54 0.58 -6.40
CA ILE A 19 -10.87 -0.84 -6.30
C ILE A 19 -12.10 -1.00 -5.41
N HIS A 20 -13.19 -1.45 -6.02
CA HIS A 20 -14.43 -1.77 -5.31
C HIS A 20 -14.26 -2.95 -4.34
N THR A 21 -14.50 -2.72 -3.04
CA THR A 21 -14.37 -3.74 -1.97
C THR A 21 -15.70 -4.28 -1.43
N GLY A 22 -16.85 -4.00 -2.08
CA GLY A 22 -18.18 -4.43 -1.63
C GLY A 22 -18.33 -5.93 -1.34
N ILE A 23 -17.96 -6.80 -2.29
CA ILE A 23 -18.04 -8.27 -2.08
C ILE A 23 -17.19 -8.72 -0.89
N TYR A 24 -16.01 -8.10 -0.69
CA TYR A 24 -15.19 -8.36 0.48
C TYR A 24 -15.87 -7.91 1.77
N ALA A 25 -16.47 -6.72 1.75
CA ALA A 25 -17.18 -6.14 2.88
C ALA A 25 -18.40 -6.98 3.29
N GLU A 26 -19.26 -7.33 2.33
CA GLU A 26 -20.44 -8.16 2.53
C GLU A 26 -20.06 -9.52 3.15
N ARG A 27 -19.13 -10.24 2.52
CA ARG A 27 -18.64 -11.52 3.06
C ARG A 27 -18.06 -11.37 4.46
N SER A 28 -17.34 -10.28 4.72
CA SER A 28 -16.80 -10.01 6.05
C SER A 28 -17.88 -9.73 7.09
N LEU A 29 -19.01 -9.13 6.71
CA LEU A 29 -20.14 -8.86 7.60
C LEU A 29 -20.95 -10.12 7.89
N GLU A 30 -21.11 -10.98 6.88
CA GLU A 30 -21.78 -12.27 7.00
C GLU A 30 -20.95 -13.36 7.71
N GLY A 31 -19.71 -13.03 8.13
CA GLY A 31 -18.79 -14.00 8.75
C GLY A 31 -18.27 -15.08 7.80
N LYS A 32 -18.42 -14.88 6.48
CA LYS A 32 -17.97 -15.82 5.45
C LYS A 32 -16.47 -15.69 5.18
N THR A 33 -15.90 -16.69 4.53
CA THR A 33 -14.48 -16.70 4.13
C THR A 33 -14.17 -15.56 3.15
N VAL A 34 -13.31 -14.64 3.56
CA VAL A 34 -12.89 -13.48 2.76
C VAL A 34 -11.56 -13.68 2.00
N GLY A 35 -10.87 -14.81 2.23
CA GLY A 35 -9.52 -15.04 1.71
C GLY A 35 -9.40 -14.91 0.19
N ALA A 36 -10.37 -15.47 -0.54
CA ALA A 36 -10.40 -15.41 -2.00
C ALA A 36 -10.56 -13.98 -2.53
N GLU A 37 -11.48 -13.18 -1.98
CA GLU A 37 -11.65 -11.79 -2.42
C GLU A 37 -10.50 -10.90 -1.99
N LEU A 38 -9.97 -11.11 -0.79
CA LEU A 38 -8.80 -10.37 -0.34
C LEU A 38 -7.60 -10.64 -1.27
N ALA A 39 -7.40 -11.89 -1.68
CA ALA A 39 -6.37 -12.25 -2.65
C ALA A 39 -6.64 -11.62 -4.03
N ARG A 40 -7.90 -11.58 -4.47
CA ARG A 40 -8.31 -10.92 -5.72
C ARG A 40 -8.02 -9.42 -5.70
N ILE A 41 -8.35 -8.74 -4.59
CA ILE A 41 -8.04 -7.32 -4.38
C ILE A 41 -6.53 -7.10 -4.41
N LYS A 42 -5.75 -7.90 -3.68
CA LYS A 42 -4.27 -7.81 -3.69
C LYS A 42 -3.68 -7.95 -5.09
N ARG A 43 -4.17 -8.90 -5.89
CA ARG A 43 -3.72 -9.07 -7.29
C ARG A 43 -4.09 -7.87 -8.16
N ALA A 44 -5.29 -7.31 -7.97
CA ALA A 44 -5.73 -6.12 -8.70
C ALA A 44 -4.89 -4.89 -8.35
N VAL A 45 -4.64 -4.63 -7.06
CA VAL A 45 -3.78 -3.53 -6.59
C VAL A 45 -2.38 -3.67 -7.16
N LYS A 46 -1.77 -4.86 -7.04
CA LYS A 46 -0.43 -5.13 -7.59
C LYS A 46 -0.37 -4.85 -9.09
N PHE A 47 -1.39 -5.26 -9.83
CA PHE A 47 -1.45 -5.03 -11.27
C PHE A 47 -1.60 -3.56 -11.63
N ALA A 48 -2.52 -2.84 -10.98
CA ALA A 48 -2.72 -1.40 -11.21
C ALA A 48 -1.45 -0.60 -10.92
N VAL A 49 -0.77 -0.89 -9.80
CA VAL A 49 0.52 -0.26 -9.47
C VAL A 49 1.59 -0.60 -10.53
N SER A 50 1.64 -1.83 -11.03
CA SER A 50 2.64 -2.23 -12.04
C SER A 50 2.49 -1.51 -13.38
N ILE A 51 1.29 -1.01 -13.69
CA ILE A 51 1.03 -0.22 -14.92
C ILE A 51 1.03 1.28 -14.67
N GLY A 52 1.52 1.71 -13.49
CA GLY A 52 1.70 3.11 -13.13
C GLY A 52 0.42 3.84 -12.72
N LEU A 53 -0.64 3.12 -12.34
CA LEU A 53 -1.83 3.73 -11.74
C LEU A 53 -1.68 3.86 -10.23
N LYS A 54 -2.18 4.96 -9.69
CA LYS A 54 -2.40 5.09 -8.24
C LYS A 54 -3.70 4.40 -7.87
N VAL A 55 -3.71 3.70 -6.74
CA VAL A 55 -4.82 2.82 -6.37
C VAL A 55 -5.51 3.33 -5.13
N ASN A 56 -6.80 3.61 -5.23
CA ASN A 56 -7.68 3.83 -4.10
C ASN A 56 -8.49 2.57 -3.82
N ALA A 57 -9.05 2.45 -2.63
CA ALA A 57 -9.95 1.36 -2.28
C ALA A 57 -11.10 1.86 -1.43
N GLY A 58 -12.32 1.40 -1.72
CA GLY A 58 -13.51 1.90 -1.03
C GLY A 58 -14.66 0.92 -1.08
N HIS A 59 -15.81 1.41 -0.64
CA HIS A 59 -17.10 0.72 -0.69
C HIS A 59 -17.27 -0.45 0.31
N GLY A 60 -18.15 -0.27 1.29
CA GLY A 60 -18.49 -1.29 2.31
C GLY A 60 -17.46 -1.44 3.45
N LEU A 61 -16.43 -0.62 3.49
CA LEU A 61 -15.41 -0.68 4.54
C LEU A 61 -15.95 -0.22 5.89
N THR A 62 -15.60 -0.95 6.94
CA THR A 62 -16.04 -0.76 8.32
C THR A 62 -14.85 -0.77 9.28
N TYR A 63 -15.06 -0.33 10.52
CA TYR A 63 -14.03 -0.35 11.57
C TYR A 63 -13.46 -1.76 11.86
N ARG A 64 -14.18 -2.82 11.49
CA ARG A 64 -13.75 -4.22 11.72
C ARG A 64 -12.97 -4.79 10.54
N ASN A 65 -13.38 -4.50 9.31
CA ASN A 65 -12.82 -5.12 8.11
C ASN A 65 -11.71 -4.28 7.43
N THR A 66 -11.61 -2.98 7.74
CA THR A 66 -10.69 -2.04 7.07
C THR A 66 -9.22 -2.41 7.24
N LYS A 67 -8.83 -2.96 8.40
CA LYS A 67 -7.43 -3.28 8.72
C LYS A 67 -6.76 -4.17 7.67
N LYS A 68 -7.45 -5.18 7.16
CA LYS A 68 -6.89 -6.13 6.19
C LYS A 68 -6.67 -5.50 4.81
N ILE A 69 -7.50 -4.52 4.45
CA ILE A 69 -7.37 -3.76 3.19
C ILE A 69 -6.27 -2.72 3.33
N ALA A 70 -6.24 -1.99 4.45
CA ALA A 70 -5.19 -1.00 4.73
C ALA A 70 -3.78 -1.60 4.78
N ALA A 71 -3.65 -2.89 5.10
CA ALA A 71 -2.38 -3.61 5.09
C ALA A 71 -1.88 -4.00 3.68
N ILE A 72 -2.65 -3.74 2.62
CA ILE A 72 -2.23 -4.04 1.24
C ILE A 72 -1.29 -2.94 0.75
N PRO A 73 -0.03 -3.26 0.39
CA PRO A 73 0.89 -2.26 -0.13
C PRO A 73 0.42 -1.76 -1.50
N GLY A 74 0.59 -0.47 -1.76
CA GLY A 74 0.21 0.19 -3.01
C GLY A 74 -1.14 0.91 -2.99
N ILE A 75 -1.92 0.78 -1.92
CA ILE A 75 -3.14 1.58 -1.74
C ILE A 75 -2.76 2.99 -1.26
N THR A 76 -3.15 4.00 -2.03
CA THR A 76 -2.86 5.42 -1.81
C THR A 76 -3.88 6.05 -0.88
N GLU A 77 -5.18 5.80 -1.11
CA GLU A 77 -6.28 6.35 -0.31
C GLU A 77 -7.39 5.32 -0.11
N MET A 78 -8.17 5.50 0.97
CA MET A 78 -9.35 4.70 1.25
C MET A 78 -10.60 5.56 1.45
N SER A 79 -11.56 5.41 0.54
CA SER A 79 -12.83 6.15 0.53
C SER A 79 -13.85 5.44 1.42
N ILE A 80 -14.13 5.97 2.61
CA ILE A 80 -15.02 5.35 3.61
C ILE A 80 -16.08 6.36 4.08
N GLY A 81 -17.33 6.13 3.66
CA GLY A 81 -18.48 7.01 3.98
C GLY A 81 -19.39 6.43 5.07
N HIS A 82 -20.28 5.52 4.67
CA HIS A 82 -21.40 5.05 5.50
C HIS A 82 -20.99 4.67 6.93
N SER A 83 -19.95 3.84 7.09
CA SER A 83 -19.52 3.39 8.42
C SER A 83 -19.05 4.53 9.34
N VAL A 84 -18.39 5.55 8.80
CA VAL A 84 -17.94 6.73 9.57
C VAL A 84 -19.15 7.53 10.02
N ILE A 85 -20.13 7.76 9.15
CA ILE A 85 -21.35 8.50 9.50
C ILE A 85 -22.20 7.72 10.51
N SER A 86 -22.35 6.41 10.35
CA SER A 86 -23.06 5.56 11.33
C SER A 86 -22.41 5.63 12.71
N ARG A 87 -21.07 5.66 12.78
CA ARG A 87 -20.34 5.83 14.06
C ARG A 87 -20.48 7.26 14.59
N ALA A 88 -20.47 8.25 13.71
CA ALA A 88 -20.58 9.66 14.08
C ALA A 88 -21.93 9.98 14.75
N ALA A 89 -23.01 9.32 14.33
CA ALA A 89 -24.33 9.47 14.94
C ALA A 89 -24.35 9.11 16.45
N LEU A 90 -23.42 8.27 16.91
CA LEU A 90 -23.33 7.82 18.30
C LEU A 90 -22.18 8.48 19.08
N ALA A 91 -21.04 8.71 18.44
CA ALA A 91 -19.80 9.13 19.09
C ALA A 91 -19.30 10.54 18.67
N GLY A 92 -20.00 11.18 17.74
CA GLY A 92 -19.58 12.42 17.08
C GLY A 92 -18.61 12.19 15.92
N LEU A 93 -18.66 13.09 14.93
CA LEU A 93 -17.87 12.96 13.68
C LEU A 93 -16.36 12.98 13.92
N GLY A 94 -15.88 13.86 14.82
CA GLY A 94 -14.46 13.96 15.13
C GLY A 94 -13.89 12.65 15.70
N THR A 95 -14.62 12.01 16.62
CA THR A 95 -14.26 10.70 17.18
C THR A 95 -14.27 9.62 16.09
N ALA A 96 -15.34 9.56 15.31
CA ALA A 96 -15.49 8.57 14.25
C ALA A 96 -14.34 8.60 13.22
N VAL A 97 -13.98 9.80 12.74
CA VAL A 97 -12.87 10.00 11.79
C VAL A 97 -11.53 9.65 12.44
N LYS A 98 -11.29 10.08 13.67
CA LYS A 98 -10.04 9.79 14.41
C LYS A 98 -9.84 8.29 14.61
N GLU A 99 -10.89 7.57 14.98
CA GLU A 99 -10.86 6.11 15.12
C GLU A 99 -10.57 5.42 13.79
N MET A 100 -11.24 5.82 12.70
CA MET A 100 -11.01 5.21 11.38
C MET A 100 -9.58 5.45 10.89
N LYS A 101 -9.06 6.66 11.08
CA LYS A 101 -7.68 7.02 10.72
C LYS A 101 -6.64 6.19 11.47
N LYS A 102 -6.88 5.82 12.74
CA LYS A 102 -5.97 4.93 13.48
C LYS A 102 -5.88 3.55 12.83
N LEU A 103 -6.99 3.04 12.30
CA LEU A 103 -7.03 1.72 11.65
C LEU A 103 -6.26 1.68 10.33
N THR A 104 -6.23 2.81 9.60
CA THR A 104 -5.52 2.94 8.33
C THR A 104 -4.05 3.35 8.50
N ALA A 105 -3.74 4.17 9.51
CA ALA A 105 -2.39 4.68 9.76
C ALA A 105 -1.44 3.63 10.35
N TYR A 106 -1.95 2.69 11.17
CA TYR A 106 -1.12 1.70 11.87
C TYR A 106 -0.38 0.72 10.93
N GLN A 107 -0.78 0.64 9.65
CA GLN A 107 -0.23 -0.31 8.68
C GLN A 107 0.66 0.33 7.61
N ARG A 108 0.72 1.67 7.54
CA ARG A 108 1.77 2.34 6.78
C ARG A 108 3.03 2.26 7.63
N VAL A 109 3.97 1.41 7.22
CA VAL A 109 5.33 1.37 7.79
C VAL A 109 5.78 2.83 8.00
N PRO A 110 6.15 3.25 9.22
CA PRO A 110 6.64 4.61 9.40
C PRO A 110 7.79 4.82 8.41
N PRO A 111 7.91 5.99 7.75
CA PRO A 111 9.08 6.26 6.93
C PRO A 111 10.29 6.02 7.84
N SER A 112 11.10 5.02 7.50
CA SER A 112 12.25 4.63 8.30
C SER A 112 13.04 5.88 8.62
N LYS A 113 13.05 6.25 9.90
CA LYS A 113 13.81 7.34 10.52
C LYS A 113 14.01 8.54 9.59
N ARG A 114 13.14 9.55 9.75
CA ARG A 114 13.39 10.97 9.43
C ARG A 114 14.90 11.24 9.39
N TRP A 115 15.44 11.52 8.21
CA TRP A 115 16.78 12.07 8.08
C TRP A 115 16.88 13.26 9.05
N ARG A 116 17.71 13.13 10.09
CA ARG A 116 18.14 14.30 10.84
C ARG A 116 19.24 14.93 10.00
N ALA A 117 18.97 16.09 9.43
CA ALA A 117 20.04 17.00 9.08
C ALA A 117 20.78 17.36 10.37
N GLY A 118 22.09 17.11 10.41
CA GLY A 118 22.97 17.58 11.50
C GLY A 118 23.83 16.50 12.16
N ALA A 119 24.88 16.09 11.46
CA ALA A 119 26.25 16.03 12.01
C ALA A 119 27.18 15.69 10.84
N VAL A 120 27.99 16.67 10.47
CA VAL A 120 29.04 16.54 9.47
C VAL A 120 30.12 15.63 10.08
N SER A 121 30.41 14.49 9.47
CA SER A 121 31.71 13.84 9.61
C SER A 121 32.05 13.16 8.30
N ALA A 122 33.17 13.58 7.73
CA ALA A 122 33.62 13.33 6.38
C ALA A 122 33.58 11.85 5.95
N CYS A 123 32.81 11.57 4.91
CA CYS A 123 33.11 10.50 3.97
C CYS A 123 33.43 11.18 2.63
N PRO A 124 34.62 10.99 2.04
CA PRO A 124 34.92 11.58 0.74
C PRO A 124 34.04 10.92 -0.33
N ALA A 125 33.38 11.74 -1.13
CA ALA A 125 32.58 11.30 -2.27
C ALA A 125 33.48 10.64 -3.33
N PRO A 126 33.04 9.57 -4.01
CA PRO A 126 33.79 9.02 -5.13
C PRO A 126 33.70 9.95 -6.34
N ILE A 127 34.87 10.38 -6.83
CA ILE A 127 35.03 11.08 -8.09
C ILE A 127 34.87 10.04 -9.20
N TYR A 128 33.83 10.19 -10.04
CA TYR A 128 33.72 9.45 -11.29
C TYR A 128 34.59 10.14 -12.34
N HIS A 129 35.75 9.56 -12.65
CA HIS A 129 36.48 9.87 -13.88
C HIS A 129 36.09 8.90 -15.00
N ARG A 130 35.81 9.47 -16.17
CA ARG A 130 35.74 8.80 -17.48
C ARG A 130 37.09 8.13 -17.77
N GLY A 131 37.08 6.88 -18.22
CA GLY A 131 38.25 6.23 -18.84
C GLY A 131 38.47 4.80 -18.37
N GLU A 132 38.25 3.87 -19.29
CA GLU A 132 38.84 2.53 -19.46
C GLU A 132 39.63 1.89 -18.29
N ALA A 133 39.18 0.71 -17.84
CA ALA A 133 39.95 -0.55 -17.83
C ALA A 133 39.15 -1.66 -17.12
N ARG A 134 38.96 -2.79 -17.80
CA ARG A 134 38.50 -4.05 -17.18
C ARG A 134 39.63 -4.63 -16.32
N PRO A 135 39.28 -5.44 -15.30
CA PRO A 135 39.72 -6.83 -15.42
C PRO A 135 38.61 -7.85 -15.08
N VAL A 136 38.65 -8.92 -15.85
CA VAL A 136 38.01 -10.22 -15.62
C VAL A 136 38.72 -10.93 -14.46
N LEU A 137 37.99 -11.71 -13.66
CA LEU A 137 38.34 -12.99 -13.01
C LEU A 137 37.29 -13.27 -11.91
N THR A 138 36.28 -14.11 -12.16
CA THR A 138 36.19 -15.53 -11.78
C THR A 138 36.36 -15.81 -10.28
N GLY A 139 35.31 -16.37 -9.65
CA GLY A 139 35.46 -17.04 -8.35
C GLY A 139 34.21 -17.00 -7.49
N ARG A 140 33.51 -18.13 -7.37
CA ARG A 140 32.44 -18.39 -6.39
C ARG A 140 32.93 -18.09 -4.98
N GLN A 141 32.16 -17.35 -4.19
CA GLN A 141 32.01 -17.61 -2.76
C GLN A 141 30.69 -17.04 -2.24
N ARG A 142 29.83 -17.95 -1.78
CA ARG A 142 28.66 -17.65 -0.97
C ARG A 142 29.14 -17.16 0.39
N VAL A 143 28.59 -16.06 0.87
CA VAL A 143 28.65 -15.72 2.30
C VAL A 143 27.22 -15.65 2.82
N ILE A 144 26.88 -16.66 3.61
CA ILE A 144 25.76 -16.67 4.54
C ILE A 144 26.21 -15.87 5.75
N ALA A 145 25.50 -14.80 6.12
CA ALA A 145 25.72 -14.12 7.39
C ALA A 145 24.41 -14.11 8.21
N LYS A 146 24.50 -14.75 9.37
CA LYS A 146 23.48 -14.92 10.40
C LYS A 146 23.07 -13.57 11.00
N TRP A 147 21.79 -13.45 11.36
CA TRP A 147 21.24 -12.41 12.21
C TRP A 147 21.62 -12.64 13.68
N LYS A 148 22.03 -11.58 14.38
CA LYS A 148 21.90 -11.40 15.83
C LYS A 148 20.92 -10.26 16.06
#